data_AF-A0A4Q6BFT0-F1
#
_entry.id   AF-A0A4Q6BFT0-F1
#
_cell.length_a   1.000
_cell.length_b   1.000
_cell.length_c   1.000
_cell.angle_alpha   90.00
_cell.angle_beta   90.00
_cell.angle_gamma   90.00
#
_symmetry.space_group_name_H-M   'P 1'
#
loop_
_entity.id
_entity.type
_entity.pdbx_description
1 polymer ?
#
loop_
_entity_poly.entity_id
_entity_poly.type
_entity_poly.pdbx_seq_one_letter_code
_entity_poly.pdbx_strand_id
1 'polypeptide(L)'
;MSMKKLLFLSLFTASINAADAQGIKGLLKKVTKDSTFSQVIPVKNMGSLSNDDIINGLKEALSVGAGNSTAKLSGLNGFFADAAVKILLPEEAKKVEQRLRAIGLGKQVDNAILSMNRAAEDAAKSATPIFVNAIKGITIQDGIGILKGGDFAATNYLKAKTLAQLTEAFRPIIEQSL
;
A
#
# COMPACT_ATOMS: atom_id res chain seq x y z
N MET A 1 28.91 -34.43 40.48
CA MET A 1 29.36 -33.83 41.76
C MET A 1 29.77 -32.39 41.45
N SER A 2 28.82 -31.46 41.51
CA SER A 2 28.58 -30.57 42.64
C SER A 2 29.37 -29.26 42.51
N MET A 3 28.61 -28.16 42.35
CA MET A 3 28.85 -26.84 42.95
C MET A 3 30.08 -26.05 42.48
N LYS A 4 30.11 -24.72 42.43
CA LYS A 4 29.17 -23.60 42.51
C LYS A 4 30.11 -22.37 42.51
N LYS A 5 29.70 -21.26 41.88
CA LYS A 5 30.04 -19.87 42.28
C LYS A 5 31.52 -19.47 42.06
N LEU A 6 31.96 -18.22 41.90
CA LEU A 6 31.43 -16.86 41.73
C LEU A 6 32.68 -16.04 41.25
N LEU A 7 32.59 -15.17 40.24
CA LEU A 7 32.62 -13.68 40.36
C LEU A 7 34.01 -13.05 40.60
N PHE A 8 34.44 -12.16 39.69
CA PHE A 8 34.87 -10.77 39.98
C PHE A 8 35.20 -10.02 38.68
N LEU A 9 34.23 -9.24 38.19
CA LEU A 9 34.38 -8.24 37.13
C LEU A 9 34.56 -6.86 37.81
N SER A 10 35.69 -6.23 37.54
CA SER A 10 36.14 -4.97 38.13
C SER A 10 35.44 -3.75 37.52
N LEU A 11 34.84 -2.96 38.42
CA LEU A 11 34.78 -1.49 38.46
C LEU A 11 35.13 -0.70 37.19
N PHE A 12 34.15 0.07 36.69
CA PHE A 12 34.38 1.51 36.51
C PHE A 12 33.10 2.30 36.73
N THR A 13 33.13 3.15 37.76
CA THR A 13 32.11 4.11 38.17
C THR A 13 32.22 5.39 37.36
N ALA A 14 31.10 5.94 36.90
CA ALA A 14 30.97 7.37 36.63
C ALA A 14 29.57 7.85 37.04
N SER A 15 29.55 8.68 38.07
CA SER A 15 28.40 9.35 38.65
C SER A 15 27.86 10.45 37.74
N ILE A 16 26.54 10.52 37.55
CA ILE A 16 25.85 11.75 37.16
C ILE A 16 24.55 11.85 37.97
N ASN A 17 24.41 12.96 38.68
CA ASN A 17 23.37 13.23 39.66
C ASN A 17 21.96 13.25 39.04
N ALA A 18 21.01 12.61 39.71
CA ALA A 18 19.59 12.85 39.50
C ALA A 18 19.21 14.16 40.22
N ALA A 19 18.90 15.20 39.45
CA ALA A 19 18.22 16.38 39.97
C ALA A 19 16.72 16.08 40.02
N ASP A 20 16.18 15.96 41.23
CA ASP A 20 14.75 15.82 41.52
C ASP A 20 13.96 17.02 40.95
N ALA A 21 13.25 16.80 39.85
CA ALA A 21 12.29 17.75 39.29
C ALA A 21 10.97 17.73 40.09
N GLN A 22 11.02 18.09 41.38
CA GLN A 22 9.84 18.14 42.25
C GLN A 22 9.14 19.51 42.28
N GLY A 23 9.75 20.57 41.72
CA GLY A 23 9.16 21.93 41.72
C GLY A 23 8.02 22.15 40.72
N ILE A 24 8.08 21.52 39.55
CA ILE A 24 7.12 21.78 38.45
C ILE A 24 5.76 21.11 38.70
N LYS A 25 5.75 19.95 39.38
CA LYS A 25 4.50 19.26 39.79
C LYS A 25 3.68 20.09 40.80
N GLY A 26 4.34 20.85 41.67
CA GLY A 26 3.68 21.74 42.63
C GLY A 26 3.01 22.95 41.97
N LEU A 27 3.65 23.54 40.97
CA LEU A 27 3.08 24.64 40.20
C LEU A 27 1.89 24.19 39.33
N LEU A 28 2.00 23.06 38.65
CA LEU A 28 0.93 22.49 37.81
C LEU A 28 -0.33 22.14 38.61
N LYS A 29 -0.18 21.68 39.86
CA LYS A 29 -1.31 21.35 40.74
C LYS A 29 -2.03 22.59 41.28
N LYS A 30 -1.36 23.75 41.30
CA LYS A 30 -1.96 25.04 41.70
C LYS A 30 -2.70 25.72 40.55
N VAL A 31 -2.21 25.55 39.31
CA VAL A 31 -2.83 26.09 38.09
C VAL A 31 -4.06 25.28 37.65
N THR A 32 -4.09 23.96 37.91
CA THR A 32 -5.24 23.09 37.58
C THR A 32 -6.43 23.19 38.54
N LYS A 33 -6.32 23.97 39.62
CA LYS A 33 -7.41 24.20 40.58
C LYS A 33 -8.29 25.40 40.23
N ASP A 34 -7.88 26.21 39.24
CA ASP A 34 -8.64 27.36 38.75
C ASP A 34 -9.39 26.96 37.47
N SER A 35 -10.72 26.91 37.55
CA SER A 35 -11.59 26.20 36.59
C SER A 35 -11.81 26.95 35.27
N THR A 36 -11.02 27.97 34.99
CA THR A 36 -11.17 28.89 33.85
C THR A 36 -10.12 28.70 32.75
N PHE A 37 -9.13 27.83 32.94
CA PHE A 37 -8.06 27.61 31.94
C PHE A 37 -8.10 26.27 31.19
N SER A 38 -9.05 25.38 31.52
CA SER A 38 -9.21 24.09 30.83
C SER A 38 -9.79 24.17 29.41
N GLN A 39 -10.11 25.36 28.89
CA GLN A 39 -10.71 25.52 27.56
C GLN A 39 -9.76 25.97 26.44
N VAL A 40 -8.46 26.22 26.70
CA VAL A 40 -7.56 26.84 25.70
C VAL A 40 -6.44 25.93 25.20
N ILE A 41 -6.40 24.66 25.62
CA ILE A 41 -5.48 23.67 25.05
C ILE A 41 -6.33 22.52 24.49
N PRO A 42 -6.46 22.37 23.17
CA PRO A 42 -7.02 21.16 22.58
C PRO A 42 -5.98 20.05 22.78
N VAL A 43 -5.97 19.45 23.97
CA VAL A 43 -5.39 18.12 24.15
C VAL A 43 -6.33 17.21 23.37
N LYS A 44 -5.97 16.93 22.11
CA LYS A 44 -6.58 15.86 21.32
C LYS A 44 -6.41 14.60 22.16
N ASN A 45 -7.47 14.21 22.86
CA ASN A 45 -7.56 12.92 23.53
C ASN A 45 -7.12 11.90 22.49
N MET A 46 -6.00 11.21 22.73
CA MET A 46 -5.68 9.95 22.05
C MET A 46 -6.65 8.87 22.58
N GLY A 47 -7.95 9.14 22.46
CA GLY A 47 -8.99 8.15 22.59
C GLY A 47 -8.88 7.18 21.42
N SER A 48 -9.34 5.96 21.65
CA SER A 48 -9.57 4.96 20.60
C SER A 48 -10.06 5.66 19.32
N LEU A 49 -9.38 5.43 18.20
CA LEU A 49 -9.80 5.98 16.90
C LEU A 49 -11.25 5.64 16.65
N SER A 50 -12.01 6.62 16.14
CA SER A 50 -13.38 6.34 15.72
C SER A 50 -13.37 5.43 14.48
N ASN A 51 -14.44 4.68 14.26
CA ASN A 51 -14.58 3.88 13.04
C ASN A 51 -14.44 4.75 11.78
N ASP A 52 -14.91 5.99 11.84
CA ASP A 52 -14.82 6.94 10.72
C ASP A 52 -13.37 7.36 10.45
N ASP A 53 -12.56 7.63 11.50
CA ASP A 53 -11.13 7.95 11.34
C ASP A 53 -10.37 6.78 10.71
N ILE A 54 -10.65 5.55 11.17
CA ILE A 54 -10.01 4.34 10.65
C ILE A 54 -10.37 4.15 9.16
N ILE A 55 -11.63 4.34 8.80
CA ILE A 55 -12.11 4.14 7.43
C ILE A 55 -11.60 5.23 6.50
N ASN A 56 -11.50 6.47 6.97
CA ASN A 56 -10.87 7.56 6.21
C ASN A 56 -9.38 7.28 5.99
N GLY A 57 -8.66 6.82 7.02
CA GLY A 57 -7.27 6.39 6.86
C GLY A 57 -7.10 5.23 5.87
N LEU A 58 -8.01 4.26 5.90
CA LEU A 58 -8.05 3.15 4.95
C LEU A 58 -8.27 3.65 3.51
N LYS A 59 -9.25 4.54 3.29
CA LYS A 59 -9.53 5.13 1.98
C LYS A 59 -8.33 5.91 1.44
N GLU A 60 -7.67 6.67 2.28
CA GLU A 60 -6.49 7.44 1.90
C GLU A 60 -5.34 6.51 1.49
N ALA A 61 -5.02 5.52 2.34
CA ALA A 61 -3.98 4.53 2.05
C ALA A 61 -4.25 3.76 0.76
N LEU A 62 -5.50 3.34 0.53
CA LEU A 62 -5.90 2.68 -0.72
C LEU A 62 -5.79 3.62 -1.92
N SER A 63 -6.17 4.90 -1.78
CA SER A 63 -6.11 5.88 -2.87
C SER A 63 -4.66 6.15 -3.28
N VAL A 64 -3.78 6.37 -2.32
CA VAL A 64 -2.34 6.53 -2.55
C VAL A 64 -1.74 5.26 -3.14
N GLY A 65 -2.07 4.08 -2.58
CA GLY A 65 -1.58 2.79 -3.08
C GLY A 65 -2.03 2.51 -4.52
N ALA A 66 -3.29 2.78 -4.84
CA ALA A 66 -3.83 2.65 -6.19
C ALA A 66 -3.12 3.62 -7.15
N GLY A 67 -3.00 4.90 -6.79
CA GLY A 67 -2.34 5.91 -7.60
C GLY A 67 -0.86 5.59 -7.87
N ASN A 68 -0.13 5.13 -6.85
CA ASN A 68 1.27 4.73 -7.01
C ASN A 68 1.41 3.48 -7.90
N SER A 69 0.51 2.50 -7.73
CA SER A 69 0.54 1.25 -8.51
C SER A 69 0.24 1.52 -9.98
N THR A 70 -0.80 2.30 -10.28
CA THR A 70 -1.13 2.66 -11.65
C THR A 70 -0.07 3.55 -12.28
N ALA A 71 0.51 4.50 -11.54
CA ALA A 71 1.64 5.31 -12.03
C ALA A 71 2.86 4.44 -12.37
N LYS A 72 3.20 3.47 -11.51
CA LYS A 72 4.30 2.52 -11.77
C LYS A 72 4.03 1.69 -13.03
N LEU A 73 2.84 1.10 -13.14
CA LEU A 73 2.51 0.18 -14.23
C LEU A 73 2.25 0.87 -15.56
N SER A 74 1.78 2.12 -15.56
CA SER A 74 1.54 2.91 -16.77
C SER A 74 2.80 3.56 -17.35
N GLY A 75 3.91 3.54 -16.59
CA GLY A 75 5.20 4.03 -17.04
C GLY A 75 5.84 3.11 -18.07
N LEU A 76 6.80 3.65 -18.84
CA LEU A 76 7.59 2.87 -19.78
C LEU A 76 8.29 1.70 -19.04
N ASN A 77 8.08 0.48 -19.52
CA ASN A 77 8.55 -0.77 -18.91
C ASN A 77 7.89 -1.13 -17.57
N GLY A 78 6.79 -0.45 -17.19
CA GLY A 78 6.04 -0.74 -15.98
C GLY A 78 5.50 -2.17 -15.94
N PHE A 79 5.17 -2.74 -17.10
CA PHE A 79 4.87 -4.18 -17.25
C PHE A 79 6.09 -4.93 -17.78
N PHE A 80 6.72 -4.47 -18.86
CA PHE A 80 7.68 -5.28 -19.60
C PHE A 80 8.95 -5.68 -18.82
N ALA A 81 9.40 -4.83 -17.88
CA ALA A 81 10.61 -5.07 -17.08
C ALA A 81 10.34 -5.70 -15.71
N ASP A 82 9.08 -5.76 -15.25
CA ASP A 82 8.73 -6.33 -13.95
C ASP A 82 8.26 -7.78 -14.13
N ALA A 83 9.12 -8.74 -13.76
CA ALA A 83 8.84 -10.17 -13.94
C ALA A 83 7.56 -10.65 -13.25
N ALA A 84 7.08 -9.96 -12.21
CA ALA A 84 5.85 -10.33 -11.51
C ALA A 84 4.57 -9.97 -12.30
N VAL A 85 4.65 -9.01 -13.23
CA VAL A 85 3.49 -8.50 -13.96
C VAL A 85 3.68 -8.49 -15.48
N LYS A 86 4.87 -8.86 -15.98
CA LYS A 86 5.16 -8.96 -17.40
C LYS A 86 4.16 -9.88 -18.09
N ILE A 87 3.54 -9.35 -19.14
CA ILE A 87 2.59 -10.09 -19.94
C ILE A 87 3.37 -10.97 -20.93
N LEU A 88 3.14 -12.28 -20.86
CA LEU A 88 3.68 -13.25 -21.81
C LEU A 88 2.59 -13.64 -22.80
N LEU A 89 2.99 -14.37 -23.84
CA LEU A 89 2.02 -14.99 -24.74
C LEU A 89 1.10 -15.93 -23.96
N PRO A 90 -0.20 -15.96 -24.30
CA PRO A 90 -1.16 -16.82 -23.62
C PRO A 90 -0.86 -18.29 -23.91
N GLU A 91 -1.34 -19.20 -23.05
CA GLU A 91 -1.03 -20.64 -23.14
C GLU A 91 -1.38 -21.22 -24.51
N GLU A 92 -2.45 -20.72 -25.12
CA GLU A 92 -2.93 -21.09 -26.44
C GLU A 92 -1.92 -20.75 -27.56
N ALA A 93 -1.11 -19.71 -27.37
CA ALA A 93 -0.11 -19.24 -28.35
C ALA A 93 1.29 -19.86 -28.18
N LYS A 94 1.56 -20.58 -27.07
CA LYS A 94 2.89 -21.15 -26.79
C LYS A 94 3.42 -22.08 -27.87
N LYS A 95 2.56 -22.92 -28.46
CA LYS A 95 2.96 -23.82 -29.56
C LYS A 95 3.40 -23.05 -30.80
N VAL A 96 2.73 -21.94 -31.10
CA VAL A 96 3.07 -21.07 -32.24
C VAL A 96 4.38 -20.35 -31.96
N GLU A 97 4.56 -19.80 -30.76
CA GLU A 97 5.83 -19.20 -30.33
C GLU A 97 7.01 -20.16 -30.54
N GLN A 98 6.92 -21.39 -30.04
CA GLN A 98 8.02 -22.37 -30.12
C GLN A 98 8.41 -22.63 -31.58
N ARG A 99 7.42 -22.80 -32.46
CA ARG A 99 7.65 -23.01 -33.90
C ARG A 99 8.27 -21.79 -34.57
N LEU A 100 7.75 -20.59 -34.30
CA LEU A 100 8.28 -19.34 -34.83
C LEU A 100 9.74 -19.13 -34.39
N ARG A 101 10.06 -19.39 -33.13
CA ARG A 101 11.44 -19.35 -32.63
C ARG A 101 12.33 -20.37 -33.35
N ALA A 102 11.85 -21.61 -33.53
CA ALA A 102 12.63 -22.68 -34.18
C ALA A 102 12.99 -22.37 -35.64
N ILE A 103 12.16 -21.61 -36.35
CA ILE A 103 12.43 -21.18 -37.74
C ILE A 103 13.16 -19.82 -37.83
N GLY A 104 13.70 -19.31 -36.71
CA GLY A 104 14.48 -18.08 -36.68
C GLY A 104 13.67 -16.78 -36.51
N LEU A 105 12.35 -16.86 -36.30
CA LEU A 105 11.48 -15.69 -36.08
C LEU A 105 11.35 -15.30 -34.60
N GLY A 106 12.36 -15.60 -33.78
CA GLY A 106 12.33 -15.28 -32.35
C GLY A 106 12.21 -13.79 -32.06
N LYS A 107 12.85 -12.93 -32.88
CA LYS A 107 12.75 -11.48 -32.74
C LYS A 107 11.33 -10.97 -32.92
N GLN A 108 10.56 -11.56 -33.84
CA GLN A 108 9.17 -11.21 -34.10
C GLN A 108 8.28 -11.62 -32.92
N VAL A 109 8.56 -12.76 -32.30
CA VAL A 109 7.90 -13.18 -31.05
C VAL A 109 8.19 -12.20 -29.92
N ASP A 110 9.46 -11.81 -29.75
CA ASP A 110 9.86 -10.87 -28.70
C ASP A 110 9.22 -9.48 -28.92
N ASN A 111 9.12 -9.03 -30.16
CA ASN A 111 8.42 -7.79 -30.52
C ASN A 111 6.90 -7.88 -30.22
N ALA A 112 6.26 -9.03 -30.46
CA ALA A 112 4.85 -9.22 -30.14
C ALA A 112 4.63 -9.14 -28.61
N ILE A 113 5.48 -9.80 -27.82
CA ILE A 113 5.46 -9.71 -26.35
C ILE A 113 5.66 -8.26 -25.92
N LEU A 114 6.62 -7.54 -26.51
CA LEU A 114 6.83 -6.13 -26.22
C LEU A 114 5.57 -5.30 -26.52
N SER A 115 4.95 -5.48 -27.70
CA SER A 115 3.73 -4.75 -28.09
C SER A 115 2.59 -4.97 -27.10
N MET A 116 2.36 -6.22 -26.67
CA MET A 116 1.35 -6.54 -25.66
C MET A 116 1.60 -5.84 -24.32
N ASN A 117 2.86 -5.76 -23.88
CA ASN A 117 3.20 -5.05 -22.66
C ASN A 117 3.05 -3.53 -22.83
N ARG A 118 3.39 -2.97 -23.99
CA ARG A 118 3.14 -1.55 -24.28
C ARG A 118 1.66 -1.20 -24.28
N ALA A 119 0.84 -2.06 -24.89
CA ALA A 119 -0.61 -1.94 -24.86
C ALA A 119 -1.15 -1.90 -23.42
N ALA A 120 -0.62 -2.75 -22.53
CA ALA A 120 -1.00 -2.75 -21.12
C ALA A 120 -0.51 -1.52 -20.34
N GLU A 121 0.71 -1.04 -20.60
CA GLU A 121 1.23 0.22 -20.04
C GLU A 121 0.35 1.41 -20.45
N ASP A 122 -0.04 1.47 -21.73
CA ASP A 122 -0.93 2.52 -22.24
C ASP A 122 -2.33 2.42 -21.64
N ALA A 123 -2.90 1.21 -21.56
CA ALA A 123 -4.22 0.99 -20.97
C ALA A 123 -4.25 1.35 -19.47
N ALA A 124 -3.17 1.03 -18.73
CA ALA A 124 -3.06 1.32 -17.31
C ALA A 124 -3.12 2.82 -16.96
N LYS A 125 -2.83 3.72 -17.91
CA LYS A 125 -3.00 5.18 -17.73
C LYS A 125 -4.43 5.57 -17.38
N SER A 126 -5.41 4.80 -17.86
CA SER A 126 -6.85 5.03 -17.63
C SER A 126 -7.34 4.50 -16.28
N ALA A 127 -6.52 3.75 -15.53
CA ALA A 127 -6.97 3.00 -14.36
C ALA A 127 -7.11 3.84 -13.08
N THR A 128 -6.27 4.86 -12.89
CA THR A 128 -6.24 5.69 -11.67
C THR A 128 -7.61 6.24 -11.28
N PRO A 129 -8.36 6.95 -12.18
CA PRO A 129 -9.66 7.50 -11.81
C PRO A 129 -10.68 6.41 -11.46
N ILE A 130 -10.62 5.24 -12.09
CA ILE A 130 -11.54 4.12 -11.83
C ILE A 130 -11.34 3.60 -10.39
N PHE A 131 -10.09 3.35 -9.98
CA PHE A 131 -9.80 2.92 -8.62
C PHE A 131 -10.14 3.99 -7.58
N VAL A 132 -9.73 5.23 -7.79
CA VAL A 132 -10.00 6.33 -6.84
C VAL A 132 -11.51 6.52 -6.63
N ASN A 133 -12.31 6.43 -7.69
CA ASN A 133 -13.76 6.53 -7.58
C ASN A 133 -14.36 5.35 -6.79
N ALA A 134 -13.90 4.12 -7.02
CA ALA A 134 -14.34 2.95 -6.25
C ALA A 134 -13.96 3.05 -4.76
N ILE A 135 -12.79 3.59 -4.45
CA ILE A 135 -12.29 3.78 -3.08
C ILE A 135 -13.08 4.88 -2.35
N LYS A 136 -13.36 6.00 -3.02
CA LYS A 136 -14.23 7.06 -2.46
C LYS A 136 -15.60 6.52 -2.08
N GLY A 137 -16.13 5.59 -2.89
CA GLY A 137 -17.40 4.90 -2.68
C GLY A 137 -17.43 3.85 -1.56
N ILE A 138 -16.31 3.56 -0.87
CA ILE A 138 -16.30 2.61 0.26
C ILE A 138 -17.25 3.10 1.36
N THR A 139 -18.23 2.28 1.73
CA THR A 139 -19.12 2.56 2.87
C THR A 139 -18.45 2.20 4.20
N ILE A 140 -19.08 2.55 5.32
CA ILE A 140 -18.58 2.14 6.65
C ILE A 140 -18.52 0.61 6.77
N GLN A 141 -19.54 -0.08 6.25
CA GLN A 141 -19.60 -1.54 6.28
C GLN A 141 -18.52 -2.17 5.40
N ASP A 142 -18.31 -1.63 4.20
CA ASP A 142 -17.22 -2.09 3.31
C ASP A 142 -15.86 -1.87 3.98
N GLY A 143 -15.65 -0.71 4.60
CA GLY A 143 -14.40 -0.38 5.29
C GLY A 143 -14.10 -1.32 6.46
N ILE A 144 -15.11 -1.65 7.27
CA ILE A 144 -14.97 -2.65 8.34
C ILE A 144 -14.69 -4.03 7.76
N GLY A 145 -15.38 -4.41 6.68
CA GLY A 145 -15.17 -5.69 6.00
C GLY A 145 -13.77 -5.84 5.42
N ILE A 146 -13.21 -4.75 4.87
CA ILE A 146 -11.82 -4.71 4.38
C ILE A 146 -10.84 -4.80 5.55
N LEU A 147 -11.05 -4.03 6.61
CA LEU A 147 -10.16 -3.98 7.77
C LEU A 147 -10.09 -5.31 8.53
N LYS A 148 -11.23 -5.98 8.70
CA LYS A 148 -11.33 -7.27 9.41
C LYS A 148 -11.16 -8.47 8.49
N GLY A 149 -11.04 -8.24 7.18
CA GLY A 149 -10.88 -9.28 6.18
C GLY A 149 -9.45 -9.82 6.14
N GLY A 150 -9.25 -10.89 5.37
CA GLY A 150 -7.91 -11.44 5.11
C GLY A 150 -7.13 -10.67 4.05
N ASP A 151 -5.97 -11.22 3.67
CA ASP A 151 -4.96 -10.59 2.81
C ASP A 151 -5.50 -9.99 1.49
N PHE A 152 -6.60 -10.55 0.96
CA PHE A 152 -7.18 -10.13 -0.32
C PHE A 152 -8.47 -9.31 -0.18
N ALA A 153 -8.88 -8.88 1.02
CA ALA A 153 -10.18 -8.22 1.21
C ALA A 153 -10.32 -6.93 0.39
N ALA A 154 -9.33 -6.04 0.46
CA ALA A 154 -9.30 -4.82 -0.34
C ALA A 154 -9.24 -5.12 -1.85
N THR A 155 -8.38 -6.07 -2.26
CA THR A 155 -8.23 -6.47 -3.67
C THR A 155 -9.53 -7.02 -4.24
N ASN A 156 -10.24 -7.88 -3.49
CA ASN A 156 -11.49 -8.46 -3.91
C ASN A 156 -12.59 -7.40 -4.02
N TYR A 157 -12.66 -6.47 -3.06
CA TYR A 157 -13.58 -5.34 -3.11
C TYR A 157 -13.33 -4.51 -4.37
N LEU A 158 -12.09 -4.08 -4.60
CA LEU A 158 -11.75 -3.26 -5.76
C LEU A 158 -12.04 -4.00 -7.06
N LYS A 159 -11.64 -5.28 -7.18
CA LYS A 159 -11.96 -6.11 -8.35
C LYS A 159 -13.46 -6.13 -8.63
N ALA A 160 -14.29 -6.38 -7.61
CA ALA A 160 -15.74 -6.40 -7.78
C ALA A 160 -16.32 -5.05 -8.21
N LYS A 161 -15.72 -3.93 -7.79
CA LYS A 161 -16.20 -2.58 -8.09
C LYS A 161 -15.64 -1.96 -9.37
N THR A 162 -14.49 -2.44 -9.86
CA THR A 162 -13.77 -1.79 -10.98
C THR A 162 -13.64 -2.64 -12.23
N LEU A 163 -13.77 -3.97 -12.16
CA LEU A 163 -13.45 -4.86 -13.29
C LEU A 163 -14.18 -4.52 -14.58
N ALA A 164 -15.48 -4.21 -14.50
CA ALA A 164 -16.28 -3.86 -15.66
C ALA A 164 -15.76 -2.58 -16.34
N GLN A 165 -15.54 -1.52 -15.56
CA GLN A 165 -15.06 -0.23 -16.06
C GLN A 165 -13.62 -0.33 -16.60
N LEU A 166 -12.76 -1.11 -15.93
CA LEU A 166 -11.41 -1.38 -16.43
C LEU A 166 -11.46 -2.11 -17.76
N THR A 167 -12.31 -3.13 -17.90
CA THR A 167 -12.47 -3.89 -19.14
C THR A 167 -12.95 -3.00 -20.28
N GLU A 168 -13.94 -2.15 -20.02
CA GLU A 168 -14.47 -1.18 -20.98
C GLU A 168 -13.41 -0.15 -21.40
N ALA A 169 -12.66 0.40 -20.44
CA ALA A 169 -11.63 1.39 -20.71
C ALA A 169 -10.39 0.81 -21.41
N PHE A 170 -10.01 -0.44 -21.10
CA PHE A 170 -8.77 -1.04 -21.59
C PHE A 170 -8.93 -1.65 -22.97
N ARG A 171 -10.09 -2.26 -23.26
CA ARG A 171 -10.34 -2.97 -24.52
C ARG A 171 -9.95 -2.19 -25.78
N PRO A 172 -10.44 -0.97 -26.02
CA PRO A 172 -10.12 -0.25 -27.26
C PRO A 172 -8.64 0.13 -27.36
N ILE A 173 -7.97 0.38 -26.23
CA ILE A 173 -6.54 0.70 -26.20
C ILE A 173 -5.73 -0.53 -26.61
N ILE A 174 -6.06 -1.69 -26.05
CA ILE A 174 -5.40 -2.96 -26.39
C ILE A 174 -5.61 -3.32 -27.86
N GLU A 175 -6.84 -3.16 -28.38
CA GLU A 175 -7.17 -3.43 -29.78
C GLU A 175 -6.49 -2.47 -30.76
N GLN A 176 -6.15 -1.24 -30.32
CA GLN A 176 -5.42 -0.28 -31.15
C GLN A 176 -3.90 -0.53 -31.18
N SER A 177 -3.35 -1.11 -30.10
CA SER A 177 -1.92 -1.32 -29.91
C SER A 177 -1.39 -2.66 -30.44
N LEU A 178 -2.26 -3.54 -30.93
CA LEU A 178 -1.95 -4.88 -31.44
C LEU A 178 -2.41 -5.04 -32.89
#